data_AF-A0A368GQC3-F1
#
_entry.id   AF-A0A368GQC3-F1
#
_cell.length_a   1.000
_cell.length_b   1.000
_cell.length_c   1.000
_cell.angle_alpha   90.00
_cell.angle_beta   90.00
_cell.angle_gamma   90.00
#
_symmetry.space_group_name_H-M   'P 1'
#
loop_
_entity.id
_entity.type
_entity.pdbx_description
1 polymer ?
#
loop_
_entity_poly.entity_id
_entity_poly.type
_entity_poly.pdbx_seq_one_letter_code
_entity_poly.pdbx_strand_id
1 'polypeptide(L)'
;MFRCKSSIGRLPSGNQLQLEASREGTCVIKRIVIHELMHIIGIGHEHSRQDRDKYVKIHWENIEEGRRDYFEKDYNADTYGIPYNFYSIMHFAKNTFAKDNAITIETIEKKYQDIIGKQELPTKDDYRKICLMYGCEKCAAENMEK
;
A
#
# COMPACT_ATOMS: atom_id res chain seq x y z
N MET A 1 17.07 -4.57 -7.49
CA MET A 1 15.69 -4.43 -6.99
C MET A 1 14.74 -4.75 -8.13
N PHE A 2 13.93 -5.79 -8.01
CA PHE A 2 12.93 -6.17 -9.00
C PHE A 2 11.90 -5.06 -9.18
N ARG A 3 11.44 -4.85 -10.41
CA ARG A 3 10.41 -3.86 -10.72
C ARG A 3 9.03 -4.49 -10.60
N CYS A 4 8.50 -4.51 -9.38
CA CYS A 4 7.08 -4.74 -9.10
C CYS A 4 6.46 -3.36 -8.90
N LYS A 5 5.73 -2.86 -9.91
CA LYS A 5 5.10 -1.55 -9.85
C LYS A 5 4.01 -1.38 -10.91
N SER A 6 3.04 -0.54 -10.60
CA SER A 6 2.10 -0.01 -11.58
C SER A 6 1.85 1.49 -11.41
N SER A 7 1.16 2.07 -12.40
CA SER A 7 0.52 3.37 -12.25
C SER A 7 -0.66 3.28 -11.27
N ILE A 8 -1.03 4.42 -10.66
CA ILE A 8 -2.24 4.55 -9.83
C ILE A 8 -3.40 5.12 -10.67
N GLY A 9 -4.52 4.40 -10.75
CA GLY A 9 -5.73 4.84 -11.44
C GLY A 9 -5.56 4.95 -12.96
N ARG A 10 -6.62 5.34 -13.69
CA ARG A 10 -6.59 5.40 -15.17
C ARG A 10 -5.75 6.58 -15.69
N LEU A 11 -4.65 6.30 -16.38
CA LEU A 11 -3.84 7.33 -17.06
C LEU A 11 -4.30 7.56 -18.51
N PRO A 12 -4.29 8.80 -19.02
CA PRO A 12 -4.62 9.10 -20.42
C PRO A 12 -3.74 8.37 -21.44
N SER A 13 -2.46 8.16 -21.10
CA SER A 13 -1.48 7.43 -21.91
C SER A 13 -1.62 5.91 -21.85
N GLY A 14 -2.55 5.39 -21.04
CA GLY A 14 -2.61 3.99 -20.67
C GLY A 14 -1.79 3.66 -19.42
N ASN A 15 -2.19 2.57 -18.76
CA ASN A 15 -1.57 2.06 -17.55
C ASN A 15 -0.47 1.05 -17.87
N GLN A 16 0.60 1.07 -17.09
CA GLN A 16 1.65 0.04 -17.14
C GLN A 16 1.62 -0.79 -15.87
N LEU A 17 1.63 -2.12 -16.02
CA LEU A 17 1.84 -3.09 -14.95
C LEU A 17 3.17 -3.80 -15.20
N GLN A 18 4.13 -3.63 -14.30
CA GLN A 18 5.44 -4.29 -14.37
C GLN A 18 5.47 -5.42 -13.34
N LEU A 19 5.53 -6.66 -13.83
CA LEU A 19 5.64 -7.88 -13.02
C LEU A 19 6.89 -8.66 -13.46
N GLU A 20 8.06 -8.12 -13.12
CA GLU A 20 9.34 -8.72 -13.50
C GLU A 20 9.49 -10.14 -12.92
N ALA A 21 9.98 -11.08 -13.73
CA ALA A 21 10.27 -12.45 -13.31
C ALA A 21 11.60 -12.91 -13.92
N SER A 22 12.47 -13.46 -13.07
CA SER A 22 13.77 -14.01 -13.46
C SER A 22 14.08 -15.26 -12.64
N ARG A 23 15.27 -15.84 -12.83
CA ARG A 23 15.74 -16.97 -12.00
C ARG A 23 16.06 -16.56 -10.56
N GLU A 24 16.26 -15.28 -10.29
CA GLU A 24 16.63 -14.75 -8.97
C GLU A 24 15.41 -14.33 -8.14
N GLY A 25 14.24 -14.18 -8.76
CA GLY A 25 13.02 -13.74 -8.09
C GLY A 25 11.88 -13.42 -9.06
N THR A 26 10.69 -13.17 -8.51
CA THR A 26 9.50 -12.89 -9.31
C THR A 26 8.52 -11.97 -8.59
N CYS A 27 7.92 -11.05 -9.34
CA CYS A 27 6.75 -10.25 -8.93
C CYS A 27 5.43 -11.00 -9.17
N VAL A 28 5.44 -12.14 -9.85
CA VAL A 28 4.26 -12.98 -10.13
C VAL A 28 3.92 -13.83 -8.90
N ILE A 29 3.75 -13.15 -7.77
CA ILE A 29 3.35 -13.68 -6.48
C ILE A 29 1.95 -13.13 -6.21
N LYS A 30 1.01 -13.97 -5.78
CA LYS A 30 -0.41 -13.63 -5.61
C LYS A 30 -0.60 -12.27 -4.91
N ARG A 31 0.03 -12.08 -3.75
CA ARG A 31 0.02 -10.83 -2.99
C ARG A 31 0.47 -9.61 -3.81
N ILE A 32 1.61 -9.71 -4.49
CA ILE A 32 2.19 -8.61 -5.27
C ILE A 32 1.28 -8.27 -6.45
N VAL A 33 0.82 -9.28 -7.18
CA VAL A 33 -0.11 -9.07 -8.30
C VAL A 33 -1.37 -8.37 -7.84
N ILE A 34 -1.97 -8.77 -6.71
CA ILE A 34 -3.15 -8.10 -6.15
C ILE A 34 -2.83 -6.65 -5.76
N HIS A 35 -1.71 -6.40 -5.08
CA HIS A 35 -1.27 -5.06 -4.69
C HIS A 35 -1.13 -4.12 -5.90
N GLU A 36 -0.46 -4.56 -6.97
CA GLU A 36 -0.31 -3.75 -8.18
C GLU A 36 -1.63 -3.56 -8.93
N LEU A 37 -2.51 -4.58 -8.96
CA LEU A 37 -3.85 -4.41 -9.53
C LEU A 37 -4.69 -3.40 -8.73
N MET A 38 -4.55 -3.35 -7.41
CA MET A 38 -5.20 -2.33 -6.57
C MET A 38 -4.70 -0.92 -6.86
N HIS A 39 -3.40 -0.76 -7.13
CA HIS A 39 -2.88 0.51 -7.65
C HIS A 39 -3.55 0.89 -8.96
N ILE A 40 -3.67 -0.03 -9.93
CA ILE A 40 -4.35 0.25 -11.21
C ILE A 40 -5.81 0.67 -11.01
N ILE A 41 -6.51 0.08 -10.04
CA ILE A 41 -7.88 0.48 -9.65
C ILE A 41 -7.90 1.91 -9.08
N GLY A 42 -6.78 2.41 -8.54
CA GLY A 42 -6.65 3.78 -8.03
C GLY A 42 -6.37 3.87 -6.54
N ILE A 43 -6.06 2.75 -5.88
CA ILE A 43 -5.75 2.75 -4.46
C ILE A 43 -4.27 3.13 -4.26
N GLY A 44 -4.01 4.21 -3.54
CA GLY A 44 -2.66 4.58 -3.09
C GLY A 44 -2.20 3.78 -1.86
N HIS A 45 -0.95 3.95 -1.47
CA HIS A 45 -0.42 3.29 -0.27
C HIS A 45 -1.06 3.79 1.01
N GLU A 46 -1.29 2.89 1.96
CA GLU A 46 -1.92 3.22 3.25
C GLU A 46 -1.01 4.12 4.10
N HIS A 47 0.31 3.91 4.06
CA HIS A 47 1.28 4.79 4.72
C HIS A 47 1.49 6.14 4.00
N SER A 48 0.84 6.39 2.87
CA SER A 48 0.87 7.69 2.19
C SER A 48 -0.39 8.52 2.45
N ARG A 49 -1.33 8.04 3.26
CA ARG A 49 -2.53 8.82 3.59
C ARG A 49 -2.20 10.16 4.25
N GLN A 50 -3.02 11.18 3.97
CA GLN A 50 -2.89 12.50 4.58
C GLN A 50 -2.89 12.48 6.13
N ASP A 51 -3.64 11.55 6.72
CA ASP A 51 -3.84 11.38 8.16
C ASP A 51 -2.85 10.39 8.82
N ARG A 52 -1.90 9.83 8.06
CA ARG A 52 -0.99 8.77 8.56
C ARG A 52 -0.23 9.13 9.83
N ASP A 53 0.08 10.41 10.05
CA ASP A 53 0.96 10.83 11.15
C ASP A 53 0.27 10.67 12.51
N LYS A 54 -1.03 10.37 12.53
CA LYS A 54 -1.79 9.94 13.72
C LYS A 54 -1.55 8.47 14.08
N TYR A 55 -0.92 7.69 13.20
CA TYR A 55 -0.80 6.22 13.29
C TYR A 55 0.64 5.72 13.13
N VAL A 56 1.44 6.39 12.30
CA VAL A 56 2.83 6.05 12.02
C VAL A 56 3.73 7.29 12.03
N LYS A 57 5.00 7.09 12.34
CA LYS A 57 6.08 8.07 12.19
C LYS A 57 7.04 7.56 11.11
N ILE A 58 7.38 8.46 10.18
CA ILE A 58 8.39 8.19 9.15
C ILE A 58 9.76 8.67 9.65
N HIS A 59 10.75 7.78 9.63
CA HIS A 59 12.15 8.08 9.96
C HIS A 59 12.94 8.39 8.68
N TRP A 60 12.88 9.64 8.24
CA TRP A 60 13.44 10.11 6.96
C TRP A 60 14.96 9.97 6.84
N GLU A 61 15.65 9.95 7.97
CA GLU A 61 17.08 9.69 8.10
C GLU A 61 17.46 8.24 7.76
N ASN A 62 16.54 7.31 8.02
CA ASN A 62 16.72 5.87 7.80
C ASN A 62 16.35 5.43 6.38
N ILE A 63 15.77 6.31 5.55
CA ILE A 63 15.37 5.99 4.17
C ILE A 63 16.59 6.13 3.24
N GLU A 64 16.77 5.16 2.35
CA GLU A 64 17.77 5.20 1.26
C GLU A 64 17.70 6.50 0.43
N GLU A 65 18.85 6.96 -0.06
CA GLU A 65 18.92 8.13 -0.92
C GLU A 65 18.10 7.94 -2.20
N GLY A 66 17.35 8.96 -2.62
CA GLY A 66 16.45 8.89 -3.78
C GLY A 66 15.15 8.11 -3.57
N ARG A 67 14.85 7.65 -2.33
CA ARG A 67 13.62 6.91 -2.02
C ARG A 67 12.59 7.66 -1.18
N ARG A 68 12.88 8.91 -0.77
CA ARG A 68 11.98 9.70 0.09
C ARG A 68 10.61 9.95 -0.53
N ASP A 69 10.56 10.15 -1.85
CA ASP A 69 9.30 10.41 -2.57
C ASP A 69 8.26 9.28 -2.40
N TYR A 70 8.69 8.03 -2.17
CA TYR A 70 7.79 6.88 -1.92
C TYR A 70 7.11 6.92 -0.54
N PHE A 71 7.53 7.85 0.32
CA PHE A 71 6.98 8.09 1.64
C PHE A 71 6.29 9.45 1.71
N GLU A 72 6.13 10.18 0.61
CA GLU A 72 5.34 11.41 0.65
C GLU A 72 3.86 11.10 0.87
N LYS A 73 3.16 12.07 1.46
CA LYS A 73 1.70 11.97 1.61
C LYS A 73 1.04 12.28 0.28
N ASP A 74 -0.01 11.53 -0.03
CA ASP A 74 -0.91 11.86 -1.13
C ASP A 74 -2.07 12.71 -0.59
N TYR A 75 -1.96 14.02 -0.79
CA TYR A 75 -2.98 14.99 -0.39
C TYR A 75 -4.20 15.02 -1.33
N ASN A 76 -4.11 14.37 -2.50
CA ASN A 76 -5.22 14.27 -3.44
C ASN A 76 -6.07 13.01 -3.21
N ALA A 77 -5.56 12.04 -2.46
CA ALA A 77 -6.27 10.81 -2.14
C ALA A 77 -7.27 11.01 -0.99
N ASP A 78 -8.54 10.69 -1.25
CA ASP A 78 -9.57 10.63 -0.22
C ASP A 78 -9.47 9.32 0.60
N THR A 79 -9.76 9.43 1.89
CA THR A 79 -9.90 8.30 2.82
C THR A 79 -11.26 7.63 2.72
N TYR A 80 -12.26 8.29 2.12
CA TYR A 80 -13.65 7.84 2.05
C TYR A 80 -14.26 7.53 3.43
N GLY A 81 -13.75 8.18 4.48
CA GLY A 81 -14.16 7.92 5.87
C GLY A 81 -13.73 6.55 6.42
N ILE A 82 -12.89 5.80 5.69
CA ILE A 82 -12.38 4.51 6.13
C ILE A 82 -11.22 4.73 7.12
N PRO A 83 -11.23 4.07 8.30
CA PRO A 83 -10.13 4.16 9.26
C PRO A 83 -8.77 3.77 8.68
N TYR A 84 -7.70 4.20 9.33
CA TYR A 84 -6.36 3.76 8.97
C TYR A 84 -6.17 2.27 9.27
N ASN A 85 -5.70 1.50 8.29
CA ASN A 85 -5.65 0.05 8.41
C ASN A 85 -4.22 -0.50 8.36
N PHE A 86 -3.65 -0.83 9.53
CA PHE A 86 -2.34 -1.48 9.65
C PHE A 86 -2.26 -2.86 8.96
N TYR A 87 -3.41 -3.47 8.66
CA TYR A 87 -3.51 -4.73 7.94
C TYR A 87 -3.77 -4.56 6.45
N SER A 88 -3.82 -3.33 5.92
CA SER A 88 -4.01 -3.15 4.48
C SER A 88 -2.87 -3.79 3.69
N ILE A 89 -3.21 -4.51 2.62
CA ILE A 89 -2.21 -5.00 1.66
C ILE A 89 -1.45 -3.85 0.98
N MET A 90 -1.99 -2.62 1.05
CA MET A 90 -1.39 -1.40 0.51
C MET A 90 -0.43 -0.71 1.49
N HIS A 91 -0.16 -1.30 2.66
CA HIS A 91 0.77 -0.73 3.63
C HIS A 91 2.20 -1.25 3.40
N PHE A 92 3.20 -0.38 3.42
CA PHE A 92 4.61 -0.80 3.42
C PHE A 92 5.03 -1.52 4.70
N ALA A 93 6.09 -2.33 4.60
CA ALA A 93 6.70 -2.95 5.78
C ALA A 93 7.53 -1.92 6.55
N LYS A 94 7.82 -2.23 7.82
CA LYS A 94 8.54 -1.32 8.73
C LYS A 94 9.93 -0.88 8.26
N ASN A 95 10.58 -1.66 7.39
CA ASN A 95 11.94 -1.47 6.89
C ASN A 95 11.99 -1.32 5.36
N THR A 96 10.85 -1.04 4.71
CA THR A 96 10.84 -0.78 3.26
C THR A 96 11.79 0.40 2.96
N PHE A 97 12.67 0.25 1.96
CA PHE A 97 13.70 1.23 1.57
C PHE A 97 14.60 1.72 2.73
N ALA A 98 14.82 0.89 3.74
CA ALA A 98 15.71 1.23 4.85
C ALA A 98 17.19 1.20 4.43
N LYS A 99 17.97 2.14 4.98
CA LYS A 99 19.42 1.99 5.11
C LYS A 99 19.68 0.84 6.09
N ASP A 100 20.38 -0.18 5.62
CA ASP A 100 20.62 -1.42 6.37
C ASP A 100 19.31 -2.05 6.89
N ASN A 101 19.25 -2.44 8.16
CA ASN A 101 18.08 -3.04 8.80
C ASN A 101 17.28 -2.05 9.68
N ALA A 102 17.41 -0.75 9.42
CA ALA A 102 16.73 0.28 10.20
C ALA A 102 15.20 0.27 10.00
N ILE A 103 14.47 0.89 10.93
CA ILE A 103 13.02 1.12 10.80
C ILE A 103 12.81 2.44 10.06
N THR A 104 12.09 2.40 8.94
CA THR A 104 11.64 3.59 8.17
C THR A 104 10.23 3.99 8.55
N ILE A 105 9.37 3.04 8.91
CA ILE A 105 7.99 3.28 9.36
C ILE A 105 7.79 2.71 10.77
N GLU A 106 7.68 3.61 11.74
CA GLU A 106 7.40 3.27 13.14
C GLU A 106 5.91 3.44 13.43
N THR A 107 5.23 2.39 13.88
CA THR A 107 3.84 2.51 14.33
C THR A 107 3.78 3.16 15.71
N ILE A 108 2.87 4.11 15.90
CA ILE A 108 2.63 4.74 17.22
C ILE A 108 2.14 3.68 18.22
N GLU A 109 1.19 2.84 17.81
CA GLU A 109 0.76 1.67 18.58
C GLU A 109 1.69 0.48 18.31
N LYS A 110 2.58 0.19 19.26
CA LYS A 110 3.65 -0.83 19.11
C LYS A 110 3.19 -2.23 18.73
N LYS A 111 1.97 -2.63 19.11
CA LYS A 111 1.40 -3.94 18.74
C LYS A 111 1.29 -4.15 17.22
N TYR A 112 1.26 -3.09 16.42
CA TYR A 112 1.17 -3.19 14.96
C TYR A 112 2.54 -3.15 14.26
N GLN A 113 3.64 -2.93 14.98
CA GLN A 113 4.95 -2.69 14.39
C GLN A 113 5.43 -3.85 13.50
N ASP A 114 5.13 -5.08 13.91
CA ASP A 114 5.48 -6.30 13.19
C ASP A 114 4.35 -6.86 12.31
N ILE A 115 3.25 -6.11 12.18
CA ILE A 115 2.07 -6.47 11.39
C ILE A 115 2.11 -5.80 10.01
N ILE A 116 2.48 -4.53 9.94
CA ILE A 116 2.44 -3.75 8.70
C ILE A 116 3.26 -4.39 7.56
N GLY A 117 2.70 -4.40 6.36
CA GLY A 117 3.36 -4.84 5.13
C GLY A 117 3.65 -6.35 5.06
N LYS A 118 2.86 -7.17 5.75
CA LYS A 118 2.98 -8.65 5.72
C LYS A 118 1.75 -9.36 5.16
N GLN A 119 0.74 -8.63 4.73
CA GLN A 119 -0.55 -9.19 4.36
C GLN A 119 -0.52 -9.80 2.96
N GLU A 120 -1.12 -10.98 2.85
CA GLU A 120 -1.17 -11.76 1.60
C GLU A 120 -2.44 -11.50 0.78
N LEU A 121 -3.48 -10.94 1.42
CA LEU A 121 -4.78 -10.67 0.81
C LEU A 121 -5.29 -9.28 1.23
N PRO A 122 -6.12 -8.62 0.42
CA PRO A 122 -6.78 -7.39 0.81
C PRO A 122 -7.76 -7.64 1.95
N THR A 123 -7.86 -6.65 2.83
CA THR A 123 -8.81 -6.63 3.94
C THR A 123 -10.21 -6.22 3.48
N LYS A 124 -11.19 -6.40 4.37
CA LYS A 124 -12.55 -5.89 4.15
C LYS A 124 -12.56 -4.38 3.85
N ASP A 125 -11.71 -3.61 4.51
CA ASP A 125 -11.63 -2.16 4.33
C ASP A 125 -10.99 -1.78 2.99
N ASP A 126 -10.02 -2.57 2.50
CA ASP A 126 -9.45 -2.39 1.15
C ASP A 126 -10.53 -2.52 0.07
N TYR A 127 -11.36 -3.56 0.15
CA TYR A 127 -12.49 -3.73 -0.78
C TYR A 127 -13.57 -2.67 -0.60
N ARG A 128 -13.87 -2.27 0.65
CA ARG A 128 -14.84 -1.21 0.93
C ARG A 128 -14.42 0.11 0.30
N LYS A 129 -13.11 0.43 0.33
CA LYS A 129 -12.57 1.63 -0.32
C LYS A 129 -12.86 1.63 -1.82
N ILE A 130 -12.61 0.51 -2.49
CA ILE A 130 -12.92 0.34 -3.91
C ILE A 130 -14.43 0.54 -4.17
N CYS A 131 -15.29 -0.07 -3.37
CA CYS A 131 -16.75 0.07 -3.53
C CYS A 131 -17.22 1.52 -3.40
N LEU A 132 -16.69 2.26 -2.43
CA LEU A 132 -17.02 3.68 -2.22
C LEU A 132 -16.47 4.55 -3.36
N MET A 133 -15.25 4.28 -3.83
CA MET A 133 -14.65 4.99 -4.96
C MET A 133 -15.47 4.86 -6.24
N TYR A 134 -16.01 3.67 -6.51
CA TYR A 134 -16.69 3.34 -7.75
C TYR A 134 -18.22 3.36 -7.64
N GLY A 135 -18.79 3.69 -6.47
CA GLY A 135 -20.24 3.73 -6.26
C GLY A 135 -20.93 2.38 -6.51
N CYS A 136 -20.30 1.27 -6.10
CA CYS A 136 -20.81 -0.07 -6.39
C CYS A 136 -22.16 -0.34 -5.68
N GLU A 137 -23.14 -0.87 -6.42
CA GLU A 137 -24.44 -1.29 -5.85
C GLU A 137 -24.34 -2.49 -4.90
N LYS A 138 -23.37 -3.39 -5.16
CA LYS A 138 -23.05 -4.54 -4.32
C LYS A 138 -21.58 -4.52 -3.99
N CYS A 139 -21.22 -4.67 -2.72
CA CYS A 139 -19.84 -4.61 -2.30
C CYS A 139 -19.32 -5.98 -1.84
N ALA A 140 -18.20 -6.41 -2.43
CA ALA A 140 -17.54 -7.67 -2.06
C ALA A 140 -17.16 -7.72 -0.57
N ALA A 141 -16.84 -6.57 0.04
CA ALA A 141 -16.54 -6.45 1.46
C ALA A 141 -17.67 -6.94 2.39
N GLU A 142 -18.93 -6.89 1.95
CA GLU A 142 -20.08 -7.26 2.79
C GLU A 142 -20.12 -8.76 3.08
N ASN A 143 -19.61 -9.57 2.16
CA ASN A 143 -19.60 -11.03 2.25
C ASN A 143 -18.30 -11.58 2.87
N MET A 144 -17.38 -10.71 3.28
CA MET A 144 -16.13 -11.12 3.92
C MET A 144 -16.33 -11.26 5.43
N GLU A 145 -15.89 -12.41 5.94
CA GLU A 145 -15.73 -12.65 7.38
C GLU A 145 -14.75 -11.63 7.99
N LYS A 146 -14.89 -11.39 9.30
CA LYS A 146 -14.06 -10.43 10.03
C LYS A 146 -12.61 -10.86 10.12
#